data_AF-A0A344PM88-F1
#
_entry.id   AF-A0A344PM88-F1
#
_cell.length_a   1.000
_cell.length_b   1.000
_cell.length_c   1.000
_cell.angle_alpha   90.00
_cell.angle_beta   90.00
_cell.angle_gamma   90.00
#
_symmetry.space_group_name_H-M   'P 1'
#
loop_
_entity.id
_entity.type
_entity.pdbx_description
1 polymer ?
#
loop_
_entity_poly.entity_id
_entity_poly.type
_entity_poly.pdbx_seq_one_letter_code
_entity_poly.pdbx_strand_id
1 'polypeptide(L)'
;MMRSAAGLFAGLAVAALTVMPLAAQQAAAPAPGQADAAPFDATITEACLSGRSDPSSRSGCIGIAAAHCLAASGEINDAPVYVRCYDAEAADWQARLTDVLGRLSSSGAASDTAEAAGPGSGRRAALEVAEAAWANWRDAECAFARRLAQGGGGEALAGASCVMRLTAERALMLEQTAQQQVGP
;
A
#
# COMPACT_ATOMS: atom_id res chain seq x y z
N MET A 1 28.48 9.51 -59.08
CA MET A 1 27.84 8.80 -60.21
C MET A 1 26.34 8.80 -59.99
N MET A 2 25.58 9.30 -60.97
CA MET A 2 24.13 9.38 -61.01
C MET A 2 23.48 7.99 -60.92
N ARG A 3 22.26 7.90 -60.35
CA ARG A 3 21.00 7.80 -61.11
C ARG A 3 19.80 7.55 -60.17
N SER A 4 18.82 8.44 -60.30
CA SER A 4 17.41 8.21 -59.96
C SER A 4 16.83 7.01 -60.70
N ALA A 5 15.78 6.39 -60.14
CA ALA A 5 14.65 5.92 -60.92
C ALA A 5 13.38 5.86 -60.05
N ALA A 6 12.34 6.48 -60.57
CA ALA A 6 11.00 6.56 -60.03
C ALA A 6 10.13 5.37 -60.48
N GLY A 7 9.00 5.18 -59.79
CA GLY A 7 7.77 4.63 -60.35
C GLY A 7 7.53 3.14 -60.07
N LEU A 8 6.41 2.80 -59.43
CA LEU A 8 5.14 2.56 -60.12
C LEU A 8 4.09 2.07 -59.11
N PHE A 9 3.01 2.84 -58.99
CA PHE A 9 1.77 2.45 -58.33
C PHE A 9 1.03 1.42 -59.20
N ALA A 10 0.69 0.26 -58.64
CA ALA A 10 -0.26 -0.68 -59.21
C ALA A 10 -1.34 -0.97 -58.16
N GLY A 11 -2.56 -0.58 -58.49
CA GLY A 11 -3.71 -0.62 -57.61
C GLY A 11 -4.20 -2.03 -57.29
N LEU A 12 -4.77 -2.16 -56.09
CA LEU A 12 -5.63 -3.27 -55.71
C LEU A 12 -6.99 -2.68 -55.34
N ALA A 13 -8.00 -3.06 -56.11
CA ALA A 13 -9.39 -2.70 -55.92
C ALA A 13 -9.89 -3.22 -54.57
N VAL A 14 -10.34 -2.32 -53.70
CA VAL A 14 -11.00 -2.66 -52.44
C VAL A 14 -12.46 -3.01 -52.76
N ALA A 15 -12.80 -4.30 -52.68
CA ALA A 15 -14.17 -4.77 -52.73
C ALA A 15 -14.90 -4.31 -51.46
N ALA A 16 -15.93 -3.48 -51.62
CA ALA A 16 -16.76 -3.00 -50.53
C ALA A 16 -17.64 -4.14 -49.98
N LEU A 17 -17.23 -4.76 -48.87
CA LEU A 17 -18.12 -5.55 -48.02
C LEU A 17 -18.86 -4.60 -47.07
N THR A 18 -20.16 -4.42 -47.29
CA THR A 18 -21.05 -3.73 -46.37
C THR A 18 -21.29 -4.60 -45.13
N VAL A 19 -20.59 -4.28 -44.04
CA VAL A 19 -20.83 -4.87 -42.71
C VAL A 19 -21.99 -4.12 -42.05
N MET A 20 -23.07 -4.84 -41.76
CA MET A 20 -24.24 -4.34 -41.03
C MET A 20 -23.87 -4.28 -39.53
N PRO A 21 -24.01 -3.13 -38.83
CA PRO A 21 -23.59 -3.03 -37.45
C PRO A 21 -24.64 -3.69 -36.54
N LEU A 22 -24.25 -4.76 -35.87
CA LEU A 22 -25.03 -5.35 -34.79
C LEU A 22 -24.91 -4.41 -33.59
N ALA A 23 -25.97 -3.66 -33.27
CA ALA A 23 -26.01 -2.78 -32.11
C ALA A 23 -25.93 -3.62 -30.83
N ALA A 24 -24.75 -3.66 -30.20
CA ALA A 24 -24.57 -4.24 -28.88
C ALA A 24 -25.26 -3.31 -27.86
N GLN A 25 -26.45 -3.70 -27.37
CA GLN A 25 -27.02 -3.13 -26.17
C GLN A 25 -26.09 -3.47 -25.00
N GLN A 26 -25.29 -2.49 -24.56
CA GLN A 26 -24.52 -2.61 -23.33
C GLN A 26 -25.51 -2.51 -22.17
N ALA A 27 -25.83 -3.64 -21.56
CA ALA A 27 -26.43 -3.64 -20.23
C ALA A 27 -25.42 -3.01 -19.28
N ALA A 28 -25.73 -1.82 -18.76
CA ALA A 28 -24.98 -1.22 -17.68
C ALA A 28 -25.05 -2.19 -16.49
N ALA A 29 -23.95 -2.90 -16.22
CA ALA A 29 -23.81 -3.62 -14.98
C ALA A 29 -23.94 -2.58 -13.84
N PRO A 30 -24.74 -2.84 -12.79
CA PRO A 30 -24.76 -1.96 -11.64
C PRO A 30 -23.32 -1.82 -11.14
N ALA A 31 -22.85 -0.58 -10.97
CA ALA A 31 -21.62 -0.32 -10.26
C ALA A 31 -21.70 -1.04 -8.90
N PRO A 32 -20.62 -1.69 -8.43
CA PRO A 32 -20.62 -2.27 -7.11
C PRO A 32 -21.07 -1.18 -6.13
N GLY A 33 -22.21 -1.42 -5.48
CA GLY A 33 -22.76 -0.51 -4.50
C GLY A 33 -21.67 -0.19 -3.49
N GLN A 34 -21.50 1.10 -3.20
CA GLN A 34 -20.77 1.54 -2.02
C GLN A 34 -21.53 0.97 -0.83
N ALA A 35 -21.16 -0.23 -0.39
CA ALA A 35 -21.52 -0.70 0.93
C ALA A 35 -21.06 0.40 1.88
N ASP A 36 -22.01 0.98 2.62
CA ASP A 36 -21.78 2.10 3.53
C ASP A 36 -20.44 1.88 4.24
N ALA A 37 -19.45 2.68 3.85
CA ALA A 37 -18.11 2.53 4.39
C ALA A 37 -18.26 2.72 5.90
N ALA A 38 -17.92 1.69 6.68
CA ALA A 38 -17.74 1.86 8.11
C ALA A 38 -16.84 3.11 8.30
N PRO A 39 -17.20 4.08 9.15
CA PRO A 39 -16.55 5.38 9.16
C PRO A 39 -15.17 5.24 9.78
N PHE A 40 -14.20 4.83 8.97
CA PHE A 40 -12.79 4.91 9.31
C PHE A 40 -12.36 6.37 9.31
N ASP A 41 -11.71 6.79 10.39
CA ASP A 41 -11.20 8.15 10.56
C ASP A 41 -9.72 8.10 10.95
N ALA A 42 -8.86 8.42 9.98
CA ALA A 42 -7.40 8.46 10.16
C ALA A 42 -6.95 9.52 11.18
N THR A 43 -7.78 10.55 11.45
CA THR A 43 -7.43 11.60 12.42
C THR A 43 -7.35 11.07 13.84
N ILE A 44 -7.97 9.93 14.13
CA ILE A 44 -7.91 9.26 15.44
C ILE A 44 -6.49 8.74 15.71
N THR A 45 -5.86 8.10 14.72
CA THR A 45 -4.47 7.65 14.83
C THR A 45 -3.54 8.85 15.00
N GLU A 46 -3.73 9.91 14.22
CA GLU A 46 -2.93 11.13 14.33
C GLU A 46 -3.05 11.79 15.71
N ALA A 47 -4.28 11.93 16.22
CA ALA A 47 -4.53 12.46 17.55
C ALA A 47 -3.83 11.62 18.64
N CYS A 48 -3.90 10.28 18.55
CA CYS A 48 -3.18 9.41 19.48
C CYS A 48 -1.66 9.61 19.44
N LEU A 49 -1.09 9.69 18.23
CA LEU A 49 0.35 9.84 18.04
C LEU A 49 0.84 11.22 18.51
N SER A 50 0.06 12.28 18.28
CA SER A 50 0.37 13.65 18.72
C SER A 50 0.43 13.79 20.25
N GLY A 51 -0.35 12.99 20.98
CA GLY A 51 -0.33 12.95 22.45
C GLY A 51 0.83 12.14 23.05
N ARG A 52 1.70 11.56 22.22
CA ARG A 52 2.75 10.62 22.63
C ARG A 52 4.12 11.06 22.11
N SER A 53 4.83 11.85 22.92
CA SER A 53 6.18 12.33 22.61
C SER A 53 7.26 11.28 22.79
N ASP A 54 7.05 10.29 23.67
CA ASP A 54 7.97 9.16 23.82
C ASP A 54 7.73 8.12 22.71
N PRO A 55 8.74 7.82 21.86
CA PRO A 55 8.60 6.82 20.81
C PRO A 55 8.14 5.45 21.29
N SER A 56 8.57 5.04 22.50
CA SER A 56 8.21 3.73 23.05
C SER A 56 6.71 3.58 23.33
N SER A 57 6.04 4.71 23.56
CA SER A 57 4.61 4.76 23.84
C SER A 57 3.74 4.74 22.58
N ARG A 58 4.28 5.09 21.39
CA ARG A 58 3.50 5.27 20.16
C ARG A 58 2.86 3.98 19.63
N SER A 59 3.42 2.81 19.96
CA SER A 59 2.84 1.49 19.64
C SER A 59 1.44 1.30 20.22
N GLY A 60 1.08 2.02 21.29
CA GLY A 60 -0.26 2.03 21.86
C GLY A 60 -1.32 2.65 20.95
N CYS A 61 -0.96 3.28 19.83
CA CYS A 61 -1.90 3.84 18.85
C CYS A 61 -2.32 2.84 17.77
N ILE A 62 -1.63 1.70 17.67
CA ILE A 62 -1.93 0.66 16.68
C ILE A 62 -3.30 0.04 17.00
N GLY A 63 -4.20 0.06 16.03
CA GLY A 63 -5.54 -0.52 16.13
C GLY A 63 -6.62 0.44 16.65
N ILE A 64 -6.27 1.66 17.09
CA ILE A 64 -7.27 2.57 17.71
C ILE A 64 -8.29 3.03 16.67
N ALA A 65 -7.86 3.44 15.48
CA ALA A 65 -8.78 3.89 14.44
C ALA A 65 -9.69 2.75 13.94
N ALA A 66 -9.17 1.52 13.81
CA ALA A 66 -9.98 0.35 13.51
C ALA A 66 -10.97 0.03 14.64
N ALA A 67 -10.58 0.18 15.91
CA ALA A 67 -11.47 -0.02 17.05
C ALA A 67 -12.64 0.99 17.04
N HIS A 68 -12.37 2.26 16.71
CA HIS A 68 -13.40 3.27 16.55
C HIS A 68 -14.31 2.99 15.34
N CYS A 69 -13.73 2.59 14.20
CA CYS A 69 -14.47 2.16 13.01
C CYS A 69 -15.44 1.00 13.34
N LEU A 70 -14.97 0.00 14.10
CA LEU A 70 -15.77 -1.12 14.57
C LEU A 70 -16.90 -0.67 15.49
N ALA A 71 -16.62 0.17 16.49
CA ALA A 71 -17.63 0.68 17.41
C ALA A 71 -18.71 1.48 16.68
N ALA A 72 -18.33 2.29 15.69
CA ALA A 72 -19.25 3.09 14.90
C ALA A 72 -20.11 2.26 13.93
N SER A 73 -19.67 1.07 13.54
CA SER A 73 -20.42 0.18 12.66
C SER A 73 -21.68 -0.42 13.29
N GLY A 74 -21.72 -0.53 14.63
CA GLY A 74 -22.76 -1.27 15.35
C GLY A 74 -22.67 -2.80 15.24
N GLU A 75 -21.77 -3.33 14.41
CA GLU A 75 -21.64 -4.75 14.06
C GLU A 75 -20.40 -5.38 14.71
N ILE A 76 -20.47 -5.65 16.02
CA ILE A 76 -19.30 -6.08 16.82
C ILE A 76 -18.89 -7.55 16.63
N ASN A 77 -19.61 -8.35 15.84
CA ASN A 77 -19.32 -9.78 15.60
C ASN A 77 -19.27 -10.17 14.11
N ASP A 78 -19.13 -9.19 13.21
CA ASP A 78 -19.12 -9.44 11.76
C ASP A 78 -17.68 -9.38 11.20
N ALA A 79 -17.08 -10.55 10.94
CA ALA A 79 -15.70 -10.65 10.46
C ALA A 79 -15.41 -9.76 9.23
N PRO A 80 -16.26 -9.71 8.18
CA PRO A 80 -16.20 -8.71 7.13
C PRO A 80 -16.04 -7.24 7.58
N VAL A 81 -16.73 -6.80 8.63
CA VAL A 81 -16.62 -5.43 9.16
C VAL A 81 -15.25 -5.21 9.79
N TYR A 82 -14.76 -6.17 10.59
CA TYR A 82 -13.41 -6.12 11.15
C TYR A 82 -12.34 -6.06 10.07
N VAL A 83 -12.45 -6.89 9.04
CA VAL A 83 -11.51 -6.89 7.91
C VAL A 83 -11.47 -5.51 7.26
N ARG A 84 -12.64 -4.90 6.97
CA ARG A 84 -12.68 -3.55 6.39
C ARG A 84 -12.04 -2.49 7.28
N CYS A 85 -12.29 -2.51 8.58
CA CYS A 85 -11.70 -1.54 9.51
C CYS A 85 -10.17 -1.74 9.65
N TYR A 86 -9.68 -2.98 9.70
CA TYR A 86 -8.24 -3.26 9.73
C TYR A 86 -7.55 -2.94 8.42
N ASP A 87 -8.16 -3.22 7.27
CA ASP A 87 -7.60 -2.87 5.96
C ASP A 87 -7.52 -1.34 5.78
N ALA A 88 -8.53 -0.60 6.24
CA ALA A 88 -8.52 0.86 6.22
C ALA A 88 -7.40 1.44 7.11
N GLU A 89 -7.21 0.90 8.31
CA GLU A 89 -6.12 1.32 9.18
C GLU A 89 -4.75 0.91 8.62
N ALA A 90 -4.62 -0.29 8.04
CA ALA A 90 -3.41 -0.73 7.37
C ALA A 90 -3.02 0.22 6.23
N ALA A 91 -3.99 0.75 5.48
CA ALA A 91 -3.76 1.72 4.42
C ALA A 91 -3.23 3.06 4.96
N ASP A 92 -3.76 3.55 6.10
CA ASP A 92 -3.22 4.75 6.77
C ASP A 92 -1.78 4.54 7.24
N TRP A 93 -1.49 3.39 7.88
CA TRP A 93 -0.13 3.03 8.28
C TRP A 93 0.80 2.87 7.08
N GLN A 94 0.32 2.34 5.96
CA GLN A 94 1.09 2.23 4.74
C GLN A 94 1.44 3.61 4.16
N ALA A 95 0.52 4.58 4.22
CA ALA A 95 0.80 5.95 3.80
C ALA A 95 1.90 6.58 4.65
N ARG A 96 1.86 6.40 5.99
CA ARG A 96 2.92 6.84 6.91
C ARG A 96 4.26 6.16 6.63
N LEU A 97 4.24 4.85 6.39
CA LEU A 97 5.43 4.08 6.01
C LEU A 97 6.04 4.63 4.72
N THR A 98 5.24 4.89 3.70
CA THR A 98 5.71 5.46 2.43
C THR A 98 6.31 6.86 2.61
N ASP A 99 5.69 7.73 3.42
CA ASP A 99 6.22 9.06 3.73
C ASP A 99 7.61 8.99 4.38
N VAL A 100 7.75 8.19 5.45
CA VAL A 100 9.04 8.08 6.14
C VAL A 100 10.12 7.43 5.29
N LEU A 101 9.76 6.48 4.42
CA LEU A 101 10.68 5.92 3.43
C LEU A 101 11.18 6.96 2.45
N GLY A 102 10.32 7.87 2.00
CA GLY A 102 10.72 9.01 1.17
C GLY A 102 11.75 9.91 1.86
N ARG A 103 11.52 10.23 3.14
CA ARG A 103 12.45 11.03 3.95
C ARG A 103 13.81 10.34 4.14
N LEU A 104 13.81 9.08 4.58
CA LEU A 104 15.03 8.31 4.82
C LEU A 104 15.82 8.04 3.52
N SER A 105 15.13 7.80 2.42
CA SER A 105 15.76 7.63 1.11
C SER A 105 16.46 8.92 0.64
N SER A 106 15.84 10.07 0.90
CA SER A 106 16.39 11.38 0.53
C SER A 106 17.61 11.75 1.37
N SER A 107 17.57 11.49 2.68
CA SER A 107 18.73 11.72 3.57
C SER A 107 19.88 10.76 3.27
N GLY A 108 19.58 9.48 2.98
CA GLY A 108 20.55 8.48 2.58
C GLY A 108 21.27 8.85 1.29
N ALA A 109 20.54 9.30 0.27
CA ALA A 109 21.15 9.73 -1.00
C ALA A 109 22.16 10.88 -0.81
N ALA A 110 21.89 11.83 0.08
CA ALA A 110 22.83 12.90 0.40
C ALA A 110 24.12 12.35 1.05
N SER A 111 24.00 11.40 1.98
CA SER A 111 25.18 10.75 2.60
C SER A 111 25.99 9.89 1.63
N ASP A 112 25.32 9.20 0.70
CA ASP A 112 25.97 8.29 -0.24
C ASP A 112 26.87 9.03 -1.24
N THR A 113 26.57 10.29 -1.55
CA THR A 113 27.47 11.16 -2.34
C THR A 113 28.73 11.57 -1.58
N ALA A 114 28.71 11.52 -0.24
CA ALA A 114 29.83 11.93 0.62
C ALA A 114 30.77 10.77 1.00
N GLU A 115 30.27 9.53 1.11
CA GLU A 115 31.02 8.36 1.64
C GLU A 115 31.39 7.28 0.60
N ALA A 116 31.31 7.55 -0.71
CA ALA A 116 31.32 6.54 -1.77
C ALA A 116 32.33 5.37 -1.62
N ALA A 117 31.83 4.22 -1.15
CA ALA A 117 32.48 2.91 -1.20
C ALA A 117 31.85 2.04 -2.31
N GLY A 118 31.87 2.49 -3.57
CA GLY A 118 31.42 1.71 -4.73
C GLY A 118 29.90 1.61 -4.95
N PRO A 119 29.45 1.07 -6.10
CA PRO A 119 28.02 1.00 -6.45
C PRO A 119 27.24 0.08 -5.51
N GLY A 120 26.12 0.57 -4.95
CA GLY A 120 25.19 -0.23 -4.15
C GLY A 120 25.52 -0.36 -2.65
N SER A 121 26.56 0.30 -2.14
CA SER A 121 26.96 0.26 -0.72
C SER A 121 26.37 1.39 0.14
N GLY A 122 25.51 2.22 -0.45
CA GLY A 122 24.93 3.39 0.19
C GLY A 122 23.75 3.08 1.13
N ARG A 123 23.50 3.98 2.08
CA ARG A 123 22.39 3.92 3.04
C ARG A 123 21.03 3.83 2.33
N ARG A 124 20.87 4.49 1.18
CA ARG A 124 19.65 4.35 0.37
C ARG A 124 19.47 2.93 -0.16
N ALA A 125 20.51 2.37 -0.76
CA ALA A 125 20.45 1.01 -1.31
C ALA A 125 20.19 -0.03 -0.21
N ALA A 126 20.81 0.15 0.96
CA ALA A 126 20.57 -0.70 2.13
C ALA A 126 19.11 -0.61 2.61
N LEU A 127 18.49 0.59 2.61
CA LEU A 127 17.08 0.78 2.96
C LEU A 127 16.16 0.04 1.97
N GLU A 128 16.39 0.17 0.66
CA GLU A 128 15.60 -0.52 -0.36
C GLU A 128 15.62 -2.05 -0.19
N VAL A 129 16.80 -2.61 0.07
CA VAL A 129 16.96 -4.05 0.35
C VAL A 129 16.22 -4.44 1.63
N ALA A 130 16.33 -3.63 2.69
CA ALA A 130 15.67 -3.89 3.97
C ALA A 130 14.13 -3.85 3.85
N GLU A 131 13.56 -2.88 3.12
CA GLU A 131 12.10 -2.82 2.90
C GLU A 131 11.58 -4.00 2.08
N ALA A 132 12.28 -4.37 1.00
CA ALA A 132 11.88 -5.51 0.18
C ALA A 132 11.88 -6.81 0.99
N ALA A 133 12.91 -7.03 1.81
CA ALA A 133 12.99 -8.18 2.70
C ALA A 133 11.90 -8.16 3.77
N TRP A 134 11.65 -6.99 4.38
CA TRP A 134 10.59 -6.82 5.37
C TRP A 134 9.20 -7.10 4.80
N ALA A 135 8.88 -6.59 3.60
CA ALA A 135 7.58 -6.82 2.97
C ALA A 135 7.33 -8.32 2.71
N ASN A 136 8.34 -9.04 2.19
CA ASN A 136 8.26 -10.49 2.00
C ASN A 136 8.06 -11.23 3.33
N TRP A 137 8.77 -10.83 4.38
CA TRP A 137 8.59 -11.41 5.71
C TRP A 137 7.18 -11.14 6.26
N ARG A 138 6.68 -9.91 6.18
CA ARG A 138 5.33 -9.53 6.61
C ARG A 138 4.29 -10.40 5.93
N ASP A 139 4.38 -10.55 4.62
CA ASP A 139 3.40 -11.29 3.83
C ASP A 139 3.43 -12.79 4.19
N ALA A 140 4.62 -13.37 4.43
CA ALA A 140 4.77 -14.74 4.90
C ALA A 140 4.22 -14.94 6.33
N GLU A 141 4.53 -14.03 7.25
CA GLU A 141 4.05 -14.05 8.63
C GLU A 141 2.53 -13.94 8.69
N CYS A 142 1.94 -13.02 7.91
CA CYS A 142 0.50 -12.87 7.87
C CYS A 142 -0.20 -14.02 7.12
N ALA A 143 0.45 -14.66 6.15
CA ALA A 143 -0.05 -15.92 5.59
C ALA A 143 -0.06 -17.03 6.64
N PHE A 144 0.96 -17.11 7.50
CA PHE A 144 1.00 -18.07 8.61
C PHE A 144 -0.10 -17.79 9.64
N ALA A 145 -0.33 -16.53 10.01
CA ALA A 145 -1.43 -16.14 10.91
C ALA A 145 -2.81 -16.60 10.40
N ARG A 146 -3.06 -16.50 9.08
CA ARG A 146 -4.29 -17.03 8.46
C ARG A 146 -4.45 -18.54 8.68
N ARG A 147 -3.35 -19.31 8.62
CA ARG A 147 -3.37 -20.77 8.79
C ARG A 147 -3.57 -21.22 10.23
N LEU A 148 -3.22 -20.39 11.21
CA LEU A 148 -3.48 -20.67 12.62
C LEU A 148 -4.93 -20.40 13.03
N ALA A 149 -5.64 -19.56 12.28
CA ALA A 149 -7.03 -19.23 12.56
C ALA A 149 -7.98 -20.37 12.16
N GLN A 150 -9.08 -20.51 12.90
CA GLN A 150 -10.16 -21.44 12.56
C GLN A 150 -11.16 -20.79 11.59
N GLY A 151 -11.94 -21.59 10.86
CA GLY A 151 -12.82 -21.14 9.77
C GLY A 151 -13.92 -20.14 10.15
N GLY A 152 -14.83 -19.84 9.21
CA GLY A 152 -15.94 -18.90 9.46
C GLY A 152 -15.53 -17.42 9.42
N GLY A 153 -14.54 -17.06 8.60
CA GLY A 153 -14.03 -15.68 8.47
C GLY A 153 -12.84 -15.35 9.37
N GLY A 154 -12.51 -16.23 10.33
CA GLY A 154 -11.35 -16.07 11.21
C GLY A 154 -10.02 -15.96 10.46
N GLU A 155 -9.84 -16.71 9.37
CA GLU A 155 -8.65 -16.60 8.53
C GLU A 155 -8.49 -15.20 7.91
N ALA A 156 -9.59 -14.64 7.38
CA ALA A 156 -9.55 -13.31 6.77
C ALA A 156 -9.18 -12.23 7.81
N LEU A 157 -9.82 -12.32 8.98
CA LEU A 157 -9.61 -11.44 10.12
C LEU A 157 -8.16 -11.49 10.65
N ALA A 158 -7.63 -12.69 10.89
CA ALA A 158 -6.27 -12.88 11.40
C ALA A 158 -5.22 -12.29 10.44
N GLY A 159 -5.42 -12.48 9.13
CA GLY A 159 -4.55 -11.88 8.13
C GLY A 159 -4.61 -10.35 8.09
N ALA A 160 -5.81 -9.77 8.11
CA ALA A 160 -6.00 -8.31 8.08
C ALA A 160 -5.40 -7.63 9.32
N SER A 161 -5.68 -8.19 10.51
CA SER A 161 -5.10 -7.71 11.78
C SER A 161 -3.57 -7.79 11.78
N CYS A 162 -3.00 -8.88 11.26
CA CYS A 162 -1.55 -9.03 11.12
C CYS A 162 -0.93 -7.96 10.21
N VAL A 163 -1.50 -7.75 9.01
CA VAL A 163 -0.98 -6.77 8.04
C VAL A 163 -1.03 -5.36 8.62
N MET A 164 -2.15 -4.99 9.25
CA MET A 164 -2.31 -3.70 9.93
C MET A 164 -1.22 -3.49 10.99
N ARG A 165 -1.08 -4.44 11.92
CA ARG A 165 -0.13 -4.34 13.03
C ARG A 165 1.32 -4.25 12.56
N LEU A 166 1.74 -5.16 11.68
CA LEU A 166 3.14 -5.20 11.21
C LEU A 166 3.50 -3.96 10.38
N THR A 167 2.57 -3.44 9.57
CA THR A 167 2.79 -2.21 8.81
C THR A 167 2.94 -1.01 9.73
N ALA A 168 2.11 -0.93 10.77
CA ALA A 168 2.20 0.12 11.79
C ALA A 168 3.52 0.09 12.56
N GLU A 169 3.94 -1.11 13.00
CA GLU A 169 5.22 -1.30 13.69
C GLU A 169 6.41 -0.86 12.83
N ARG A 170 6.41 -1.19 11.53
CA ARG A 170 7.46 -0.74 10.60
C ARG A 170 7.45 0.77 10.41
N ALA A 171 6.28 1.37 10.23
CA ALA A 171 6.15 2.83 10.11
C ALA A 171 6.75 3.54 11.33
N LEU A 172 6.34 3.14 12.55
CA LEU A 172 6.82 3.74 13.80
C LEU A 172 8.33 3.56 14.01
N MET A 173 8.87 2.37 13.69
CA MET A 173 10.30 2.11 13.79
C MET A 173 11.12 3.00 12.84
N LEU A 174 10.67 3.17 11.60
CA LEU A 174 11.36 4.03 10.65
C LEU A 174 11.18 5.51 10.98
N GLU A 175 10.03 5.92 11.54
CA GLU A 175 9.83 7.28 12.05
C GLU A 175 10.82 7.60 13.17
N GLN A 176 10.99 6.68 14.13
CA GLN A 176 11.99 6.81 15.18
C GLN A 176 13.40 6.88 14.61
N THR A 177 13.71 6.03 13.62
CA THR A 177 15.01 6.04 12.92
C THR A 177 15.25 7.39 12.23
N ALA A 178 14.24 7.95 11.57
CA ALA A 178 14.33 9.25 10.92
C ALA A 178 14.56 10.39 11.92
N GLN A 179 13.90 10.37 13.08
CA GLN A 179 14.10 11.36 14.14
C GLN A 179 15.52 11.32 14.70
N GLN A 180 16.11 10.13 14.88
CA GLN A 180 17.48 9.97 15.37
C GLN A 180 18.53 10.48 14.39
N GLN A 181 18.25 10.45 13.09
CA GLN A 181 19.15 10.97 12.05
C GLN A 181 19.10 12.50 11.94
N VAL A 182 18.15 13.14 12.62
CA VAL A 182 17.97 14.60 12.67
C VAL A 182 18.59 15.19 13.96
N GLY A 183 19.50 14.47 14.63
CA GLY A 183 20.21 14.95 15.85
C GLY A 183 20.90 16.32 15.65
N PRO A 184 21.06 17.11 16.75
CA PRO A 184 20.94 18.57 16.83
C PRO A 184 21.76 19.40 15.82
#